data_AF-A0A6L4Z2G2-F1
#
_entry.id   AF-A0A6L4Z2G2-F1
#
_cell.length_a   1.000
_cell.length_b   1.000
_cell.length_c   1.000
_cell.angle_alpha   90.00
_cell.angle_beta   90.00
_cell.angle_gamma   90.00
#
_symmetry.space_group_name_H-M   'P 1'
#
loop_
_entity.id
_entity.type
_entity.pdbx_description
1 polymer ?
#
loop_
_entity_poly.entity_id
_entity_poly.type
_entity_poly.pdbx_seq_one_letter_code
_entity_poly.pdbx_strand_id
1 'polypeptide(L)'
;MPSCKLITYDLNNATSERSQQITDFIKNNFDCLKPLNTSGVSSTWIVSTLASREQIKTILKSTFEKGDKFVVVELAAKSDDLLKGKPIKIGL
;
A
#
# COMPACT_ATOMS: atom_id res chain seq x y z
N MET A 1 -4.58 -18.43 -2.09
CA MET A 1 -3.48 -17.66 -2.73
C MET A 1 -3.58 -16.22 -2.26
N PRO A 2 -2.48 -15.54 -1.91
CA PRO A 2 -2.51 -14.13 -1.54
C PRO A 2 -3.07 -13.27 -2.69
N SER A 3 -3.92 -12.29 -2.38
CA SER A 3 -4.45 -11.35 -3.37
C SER A 3 -3.65 -10.06 -3.35
N CYS A 4 -3.46 -9.47 -4.54
CA CYS A 4 -2.78 -8.20 -4.68
C CYS A 4 -3.70 -7.05 -4.28
N LYS A 5 -3.13 -6.09 -3.58
CA LYS A 5 -3.83 -4.90 -3.11
C LYS A 5 -2.96 -3.68 -3.38
N LEU A 6 -3.62 -2.58 -3.70
CA LEU A 6 -2.99 -1.27 -3.84
C LEU A 6 -3.20 -0.50 -2.54
N ILE A 7 -2.11 -0.04 -1.93
CA ILE A 7 -2.14 0.87 -0.79
C ILE A 7 -1.61 2.22 -1.28
N THR A 8 -2.46 3.23 -1.28
CA THR A 8 -2.05 4.62 -1.51
C THR A 8 -2.22 5.39 -0.23
N TYR A 9 -1.25 6.22 0.11
CA TYR A 9 -1.35 7.13 1.26
C TYR A 9 -0.79 8.52 0.97
N ASP A 10 -1.26 9.46 1.78
CA ASP A 10 -0.83 10.84 1.89
C ASP A 10 -0.69 11.19 3.37
N LEU A 11 0.51 11.60 3.76
CA LEU A 11 0.89 11.88 5.14
C LEU A 11 0.78 13.37 5.42
N ASN A 12 -0.09 13.73 6.37
CA ASN A 12 -0.25 15.10 6.79
C ASN A 12 0.97 15.54 7.62
N ASN A 13 1.51 16.74 7.35
CA ASN A 13 2.69 17.30 8.02
C ASN A 13 3.88 16.32 8.12
N ALA A 14 4.09 15.48 7.11
CA ALA A 14 5.14 14.48 7.15
C ALA A 14 6.55 15.11 7.16
N THR A 15 7.39 14.60 8.06
CA THR A 15 8.84 14.78 8.00
C THR A 15 9.47 13.63 7.22
N SER A 16 10.71 13.80 6.74
CA SER A 16 11.44 12.72 6.07
C SER A 16 11.57 11.46 6.94
N GLU A 17 11.76 11.63 8.25
CA GLU A 17 11.85 10.52 9.20
C GLU A 17 10.52 9.78 9.33
N ARG A 18 9.40 10.50 9.49
CA ARG A 18 8.06 9.92 9.57
C ARG A 18 7.69 9.17 8.29
N SER A 19 7.98 9.75 7.13
CA SER A 19 7.73 9.11 5.84
C SER A 19 8.54 7.83 5.65
N GLN A 20 9.78 7.81 6.15
CA GLN A 20 10.62 6.63 6.16
C GLN A 20 10.05 5.56 7.10
N GLN A 21 9.64 5.93 8.32
CA GLN A 21 9.00 5.02 9.28
C GLN A 21 7.73 4.35 8.70
N ILE A 22 6.86 5.13 8.05
CA ILE A 22 5.66 4.58 7.39
C ILE A 22 6.06 3.65 6.24
N THR A 23 7.04 4.05 5.43
CA THR A 23 7.54 3.23 4.32
C THR A 23 8.07 1.88 4.81
N ASP A 24 8.88 1.89 5.86
CA ASP A 24 9.46 0.67 6.43
C ASP A 24 8.40 -0.17 7.14
N PHE A 25 7.41 0.45 7.79
CA PHE A 25 6.25 -0.23 8.32
C PHE A 25 5.48 -1.01 7.24
N ILE A 26 5.21 -0.39 6.09
CA ILE A 26 4.54 -1.05 4.96
C ILE A 26 5.36 -2.26 4.46
N LYS A 27 6.67 -2.09 4.27
CA LYS A 27 7.57 -3.17 3.83
C LYS A 27 7.65 -4.33 4.82
N ASN A 28 7.63 -4.04 6.12
CA ASN A 28 7.76 -5.06 7.16
C ASN A 28 6.46 -5.85 7.39
N ASN A 29 5.30 -5.25 7.09
CA ASN A 29 4.00 -5.90 7.31
C ASN A 29 3.45 -6.59 6.06
N PHE A 30 3.93 -6.23 4.86
CA PHE A 30 3.38 -6.74 3.61
C PHE A 30 4.48 -7.09 2.60
N ASP A 31 4.31 -8.23 1.91
CA ASP A 31 5.14 -8.57 0.76
C ASP A 31 4.88 -7.57 -0.37
N CYS A 32 5.73 -6.55 -0.44
CA CYS A 32 5.62 -5.48 -1.41
C CYS A 32 6.19 -5.93 -2.75
N LEU A 33 5.36 -5.93 -3.78
CA LEU A 33 5.81 -6.25 -5.14
C LEU A 33 6.59 -5.09 -5.74
N LYS A 34 6.14 -3.84 -5.49
CA LYS A 34 6.82 -2.63 -5.96
C LYS A 34 6.18 -1.34 -5.38
N PRO A 35 6.96 -0.29 -5.03
CA PRO A 35 6.45 1.07 -4.99
C PRO A 35 6.18 1.58 -6.42
N LEU A 36 4.97 2.06 -6.69
CA LEU A 36 4.61 2.63 -7.99
C LEU A 36 4.97 4.12 -8.08
N ASN A 37 4.82 4.84 -6.97
CA ASN A 37 5.19 6.24 -6.84
C ASN A 37 5.49 6.53 -5.38
N THR A 38 6.57 7.26 -5.12
CA THR A 38 6.95 7.75 -3.79
C THR A 38 7.30 9.22 -3.92
N SER A 39 6.39 10.09 -3.52
CA SER A 39 6.72 11.46 -3.16
C SER A 39 7.02 11.49 -1.65
N GLY A 40 7.86 12.41 -1.18
CA GLY A 40 8.30 12.43 0.21
C GLY A 40 7.17 12.42 1.25
N VAL A 41 5.92 12.72 0.88
CA VAL A 41 4.74 12.71 1.76
C VAL A 41 3.61 11.79 1.27
N SER A 42 3.69 11.24 0.05
CA SER A 42 2.64 10.40 -0.52
C SER A 42 3.22 9.23 -1.28
N SER A 43 2.74 8.01 -1.04
CA SER A 43 3.23 6.83 -1.78
C SER A 43 2.12 5.89 -2.17
N THR A 44 2.36 5.14 -3.25
CA THR A 44 1.50 4.06 -3.72
C THR A 44 2.29 2.77 -3.84
N TRP A 45 1.76 1.71 -3.24
CA TRP A 45 2.39 0.41 -3.10
C TRP A 45 1.47 -0.69 -3.64
N ILE A 46 2.03 -1.61 -4.41
CA ILE A 46 1.38 -2.90 -4.67
C ILE A 46 1.89 -3.88 -3.63
N VAL A 47 0.96 -4.43 -2.85
CA VAL A 47 1.25 -5.44 -1.84
C VAL A 47 0.55 -6.75 -2.16
N SER A 48 1.22 -7.87 -1.94
CA SER A 48 0.66 -9.21 -2.00
C SER A 48 0.45 -9.69 -0.57
N THR A 49 -0.78 -9.99 -0.17
CA THR A 49 -1.04 -10.42 1.21
C THR A 49 -2.30 -11.26 1.34
N LEU A 50 -2.30 -12.15 2.33
CA LEU A 50 -3.48 -12.90 2.76
C LEU A 50 -4.44 -12.04 3.61
N ALA A 51 -3.96 -10.90 4.14
CA ALA A 51 -4.80 -9.98 4.90
C ALA A 51 -5.93 -9.43 4.02
N SER A 52 -7.14 -9.42 4.55
CA SER A 52 -8.29 -8.76 3.93
C SER A 52 -8.11 -7.24 3.90
N ARG A 53 -8.88 -6.55 3.05
CA ARG A 53 -8.87 -5.08 2.98
C ARG A 53 -9.07 -4.42 4.35
N GLU A 54 -10.01 -4.92 5.15
CA GLU A 54 -10.31 -4.34 6.47
C GLU A 54 -9.20 -4.61 7.50
N GLN A 55 -8.54 -5.77 7.44
CA GLN A 55 -7.36 -6.03 8.27
C GLN A 55 -6.22 -5.07 7.93
N ILE A 56 -5.96 -4.82 6.64
CA ILE A 56 -4.95 -3.84 6.22
C ILE A 56 -5.32 -2.44 6.71
N LYS A 57 -6.57 -2.01 6.56
CA LYS A 57 -7.00 -0.71 7.10
C LYS A 57 -6.77 -0.62 8.61
N THR A 58 -6.97 -1.71 9.35
CA THR A 58 -6.73 -1.75 10.80
C THR A 58 -5.24 -1.61 11.12
N ILE A 59 -4.39 -2.33 10.40
CA ILE A 59 -2.92 -2.24 10.49
C ILE A 59 -2.43 -0.84 10.14
N LEU A 60 -2.99 -0.19 9.12
CA LEU A 60 -2.61 1.18 8.76
C LEU A 60 -3.06 2.17 9.82
N LYS A 61 -4.28 2.04 10.36
CA LYS A 61 -4.80 2.93 11.41
C LYS A 61 -3.97 2.92 12.69
N SER A 62 -3.24 1.85 13.01
CA SER A 62 -2.39 1.84 14.21
C SER A 62 -1.13 2.70 14.08
N THR A 63 -0.73 3.05 12.86
CA THR A 63 0.51 3.78 12.58
C THR A 63 0.23 5.17 12.01
N PHE A 64 -0.92 5.35 11.35
CA PHE A 64 -1.31 6.61 10.73
C PHE A 64 -1.90 7.58 11.74
N GLU A 65 -1.54 8.85 11.63
CA GLU A 65 -1.95 9.90 12.55
C GLU A 65 -3.22 10.62 12.05
N LYS A 66 -3.82 11.41 12.95
CA LYS A 66 -4.98 12.22 12.63
C LYS A 66 -4.64 13.22 11.52
N GLY A 67 -5.30 13.08 10.37
CA GLY A 67 -5.12 13.94 9.20
C GLY A 67 -4.47 13.22 8.02
N ASP A 68 -3.78 12.10 8.25
CA ASP A 68 -3.31 11.26 7.16
C ASP A 68 -4.48 10.63 6.41
N LYS A 69 -4.27 10.39 5.11
CA LYS A 69 -5.25 9.74 4.26
C LYS A 69 -4.62 8.50 3.66
N PHE A 70 -5.41 7.44 3.58
CA PHE A 70 -5.00 6.24 2.86
C PHE A 70 -6.19 5.56 2.21
N VAL A 71 -5.91 4.82 1.15
CA VAL A 71 -6.87 4.02 0.40
C VAL A 71 -6.26 2.65 0.18
N VAL A 72 -7.08 1.62 0.42
CA VAL A 72 -6.74 0.23 0.11
C VAL A 72 -7.72 -0.25 -0.95
N VAL A 73 -7.20 -0.72 -2.08
CA VAL A 73 -7.96 -1.26 -3.22
C VAL A 73 -7.54 -2.70 -3.46
N GLU A 74 -8.50 -3.59 -3.69
CA GLU A 74 -8.20 -4.96 -4.11
C GLU A 74 -8.00 -5.01 -5.62
N LEU A 75 -6.91 -5.65 -6.07
CA LEU A 75 -6.60 -5.80 -7.47
C LEU A 75 -7.10 -7.17 -7.94
N ALA A 76 -7.85 -7.19 -9.04
CA ALA A 76 -8.29 -8.44 -9.68
C ALA A 76 -7.14 -9.23 -10.34
N ALA A 77 -5.95 -8.64 -10.43
CA ALA A 77 -4.76 -9.26 -11.01
C ALA A 77 -4.04 -10.17 -10.01
N LYS A 78 -3.50 -11.29 -10.50
CA LYS A 78 -2.58 -12.13 -9.75
C LYS A 78 -1.21 -11.45 -9.64
N SER A 79 -0.49 -11.69 -8.55
CA SER A 79 0.85 -11.14 -8.28
C SER A 79 1.81 -11.31 -9.46
N ASP A 80 1.79 -12.47 -10.11
CA ASP A 80 2.60 -12.78 -11.30
C ASP A 80 2.30 -11.88 -12.52
N ASP A 81 1.05 -11.50 -12.73
CA ASP A 81 0.68 -10.65 -13.87
C ASP A 81 1.14 -9.21 -13.66
N LEU A 82 1.15 -8.74 -12.41
CA LEU A 82 1.67 -7.42 -12.03
C LEU A 82 3.19 -7.34 -12.19
N LEU A 83 3.91 -8.36 -11.74
CA LEU A 83 5.38 -8.41 -11.86
C LEU A 83 5.86 -8.53 -13.32
N LYS A 84 5.04 -9.11 -14.20
CA LYS A 84 5.31 -9.23 -15.64
C LYS A 84 4.93 -7.98 -16.44
N GLY A 85 4.48 -6.90 -15.78
CA GLY A 85 4.12 -5.64 -16.43
C GLY A 85 2.85 -5.71 -17.27
N LYS A 86 1.94 -6.65 -16.99
CA LYS A 86 0.67 -6.71 -17.71
C LYS A 86 -0.28 -5.60 -17.24
N PRO A 87 -1.11 -5.04 -18.15
CA PRO A 87 -2.11 -4.04 -17.79
C PRO A 87 -3.08 -4.55 -16.72
N ILE A 88 -3.29 -3.77 -15.67
CA ILE A 88 -4.23 -4.08 -14.59
C ILE A 88 -5.62 -3.62 -14.98
N LYS A 89 -6.60 -4.53 -15.01
CA LYS A 89 -8.02 -4.14 -15.06
C LYS A 89 -8.51 -3.86 -13.64
N ILE A 90 -8.89 -2.61 -13.36
CA ILE A 90 -9.57 -2.24 -12.11
C ILE A 90 -11.05 -2.56 -12.32
N GLY A 91 -11.58 -3.54 -11.58
CA GLY A 91 -13.02 -3.78 -11.53
C GLY A 91 -13.66 -2.72 -10.65
N LEU A 92 -14.55 -1.91 -11.22
CA LEU A 92 -15.45 -1.02 -10.49
C LEU A 92 -16.73 -1.77 -10.12
#